data_AF-A0A927GVV4-F1
#
_entry.id   AF-A0A927GVV4-F1
#
_cell.length_a   1.000
_cell.length_b   1.000
_cell.length_c   1.000
_cell.angle_alpha   90.00
_cell.angle_beta   90.00
_cell.angle_gamma   90.00
#
_symmetry.space_group_name_H-M   'P 1'
#
loop_
_entity.id
_entity.type
_entity.pdbx_description
1 polymer ?
#
loop_
_entity_poly.entity_id
_entity_poly.type
_entity_poly.pdbx_seq_one_letter_code
_entity_poly.pdbx_strand_id
1 'polypeptide(L)'
;MKRHLLKATLGLLLCGALSAVPAYAQEPVSIDNSPKLAELAQKLSFTEPQKKQLDGLLQKYQQKHKQIQAQALKLQLAMRTVEISQLDVETINKLSTLSGEVVKAHTHSWLDTQREFYRMLNARQKNEYDRLRNARKQEAAKTK
;
A
#
# COMPACT_ATOMS: atom_id res chain seq x y z
N MET A 1 -30.33 -10.88 -47.70
CA MET A 1 -31.07 -11.83 -46.84
C MET A 1 -30.65 -13.25 -47.18
N LYS A 2 -30.43 -14.12 -46.16
CA LYS A 2 -30.20 -15.59 -46.20
C LYS A 2 -28.87 -16.04 -46.83
N ARG A 3 -27.79 -16.27 -46.06
CA ARG A 3 -27.40 -17.50 -45.29
C ARG A 3 -27.56 -18.79 -46.11
N HIS A 4 -26.46 -19.54 -46.27
CA HIS A 4 -26.25 -20.92 -45.79
C HIS A 4 -24.98 -21.57 -46.37
N LEU A 5 -24.09 -22.07 -45.50
CA LEU A 5 -23.59 -23.47 -45.43
C LEU A 5 -22.45 -23.82 -46.42
N LEU A 6 -21.40 -24.62 -46.15
CA LEU A 6 -20.91 -25.41 -45.00
C LEU A 6 -19.54 -26.01 -45.46
N LYS A 7 -18.68 -26.42 -44.49
CA LYS A 7 -17.54 -27.38 -44.57
C LYS A 7 -16.17 -26.77 -44.95
N ALA A 8 -15.28 -26.48 -44.00
CA ALA A 8 -14.47 -27.36 -43.14
C ALA A 8 -13.29 -28.04 -43.87
N THR A 9 -12.07 -27.52 -43.62
CA THR A 9 -10.86 -28.35 -43.60
C THR A 9 -9.97 -27.91 -42.45
N LEU A 10 -9.69 -28.90 -41.61
CA LEU A 10 -8.79 -28.92 -40.48
C LEU A 10 -7.40 -28.37 -40.85
N GLY A 11 -6.89 -27.48 -40.02
CA GLY A 11 -5.50 -27.01 -40.06
C GLY A 11 -5.04 -26.69 -38.64
N LEU A 12 -4.86 -27.74 -37.84
CA LEU A 12 -4.23 -27.65 -36.54
C LEU A 12 -2.77 -27.21 -36.76
N LEU A 13 -2.46 -25.94 -36.50
CA LEU A 13 -1.09 -25.47 -36.36
C LEU A 13 -0.95 -24.87 -34.96
N LEU A 14 -0.63 -25.76 -34.02
CA LEU A 14 0.12 -25.39 -32.82
C LEU A 14 1.39 -24.67 -33.29
N CYS A 15 1.49 -23.38 -33.06
CA CYS A 15 2.78 -22.69 -32.91
C CYS A 15 2.55 -21.30 -32.32
N GLY A 16 3.09 -21.08 -31.12
CA GLY A 16 3.46 -19.75 -30.67
C GLY A 16 2.33 -18.88 -30.11
N ALA A 17 1.51 -19.42 -29.19
CA ALA A 17 1.09 -18.58 -28.09
C ALA A 17 2.35 -18.26 -27.28
N LEU A 18 3.08 -17.23 -27.70
CA LEU A 18 3.98 -16.49 -26.84
C LEU A 18 3.17 -16.18 -25.60
N SER A 19 3.41 -16.96 -24.56
CA SER A 19 2.89 -16.74 -23.22
C SER A 19 3.17 -15.28 -22.90
N ALA A 20 2.16 -14.44 -23.06
CA ALA A 20 2.07 -13.19 -22.35
C ALA A 20 1.97 -13.61 -20.89
N VAL A 21 3.11 -13.90 -20.27
CA VAL A 21 3.23 -13.93 -18.83
C VAL A 21 2.88 -12.49 -18.47
N PRO A 22 1.74 -12.21 -17.82
CA PRO A 22 1.55 -10.89 -17.28
C PRO A 22 2.72 -10.72 -16.33
N ALA A 23 3.67 -9.84 -16.69
CA ALA A 23 4.60 -9.30 -15.74
C ALA A 23 3.69 -8.63 -14.71
N TYR A 24 3.40 -9.35 -13.63
CA TYR A 24 2.89 -8.76 -12.41
C TYR A 24 4.03 -7.85 -11.94
N ALA A 25 4.12 -6.68 -12.55
CA ALA A 25 4.53 -5.49 -11.87
C ALA A 25 3.55 -5.41 -10.70
N GLN A 26 3.94 -6.02 -9.57
CA GLN A 26 3.39 -5.66 -8.29
C GLN A 26 3.63 -4.16 -8.22
N GLU A 27 2.61 -3.38 -8.57
CA GLU A 27 2.56 -1.99 -8.18
C GLU A 27 2.88 -1.98 -6.69
N PRO A 28 3.82 -1.14 -6.24
CA PRO A 28 4.10 -1.03 -4.81
C PRO A 28 2.75 -0.81 -4.15
N VAL A 29 2.37 -1.71 -3.22
CA VAL A 29 1.09 -1.60 -2.51
C VAL A 29 1.07 -0.22 -1.87
N SER A 30 0.36 0.71 -2.51
CA SER A 30 0.25 2.08 -2.05
C SER A 30 -0.77 2.07 -0.93
N ILE A 31 -0.34 1.69 0.27
CA ILE A 31 -1.19 1.75 1.46
C ILE A 31 -1.22 3.20 1.96
N ASP A 32 -1.86 4.09 1.19
CA ASP A 32 -2.23 5.39 1.70
C ASP A 32 -3.39 5.21 2.68
N ASN A 33 -3.11 5.37 3.97
CA ASN A 33 -4.13 5.26 5.02
C ASN A 33 -4.75 6.62 5.40
N SER A 34 -4.42 7.71 4.70
CA SER A 34 -4.98 9.03 4.98
C SER A 34 -6.52 9.08 4.90
N PRO A 35 -7.20 8.40 3.96
CA PRO A 35 -8.67 8.40 3.92
C PRO A 35 -9.30 7.80 5.17
N LYS A 36 -8.66 6.79 5.77
CA LYS A 36 -9.15 6.13 7.00
C LYS A 36 -9.11 7.06 8.21
N LEU A 37 -8.11 7.96 8.28
CA LEU A 37 -8.04 8.96 9.36
C LEU A 37 -9.05 10.08 9.14
N ALA A 38 -9.27 10.51 7.90
CA ALA A 38 -10.30 11.49 7.58
C ALA A 38 -11.71 10.97 7.93
N GLU A 39 -12.04 9.74 7.58
CA GLU A 39 -13.30 9.09 7.94
C GLU A 39 -13.46 9.00 9.47
N LEU A 40 -12.40 8.62 10.17
CA LEU A 40 -12.42 8.52 11.63
C LEU A 40 -12.62 9.89 12.30
N ALA A 41 -12.03 10.95 11.76
CA ALA A 41 -12.23 12.31 12.25
C ALA A 41 -13.69 12.77 12.14
N GLN A 42 -14.38 12.37 11.06
CA GLN A 42 -15.83 12.61 10.92
C GLN A 42 -16.61 11.86 12.00
N LYS A 43 -16.30 10.57 12.22
CA LYS A 43 -16.95 9.75 13.28
C LYS A 43 -16.72 10.30 14.69
N LEU A 44 -15.56 10.91 14.93
CA LEU A 44 -15.21 11.53 16.21
C LEU A 44 -15.67 12.99 16.33
N SER A 45 -16.40 13.50 15.33
CA SER A 45 -16.93 14.86 15.29
C SER A 45 -15.85 15.92 15.59
N PHE A 46 -14.75 15.88 14.85
CA PHE A 46 -13.67 16.85 15.01
C PHE A 46 -14.18 18.29 14.88
N THR A 47 -13.70 19.17 15.75
CA THR A 47 -13.93 20.61 15.65
C THR A 47 -13.12 21.21 14.49
N GLU A 48 -13.47 22.41 14.02
CA GLU A 48 -12.72 23.07 12.95
C GLU A 48 -11.21 23.25 13.26
N PRO A 49 -10.79 23.61 14.49
CA PRO A 49 -9.37 23.61 14.85
C PRO A 49 -8.72 22.23 14.71
N GLN A 50 -9.40 21.16 15.15
CA GLN A 50 -8.87 19.79 15.04
C GLN A 50 -8.79 19.33 13.58
N LYS A 51 -9.76 19.70 12.72
CA LYS A 51 -9.72 19.41 11.28
C LYS A 51 -8.51 20.08 10.62
N LYS A 52 -8.25 21.35 10.92
CA LYS A 52 -7.07 22.05 10.39
C LYS A 52 -5.76 21.40 10.84
N GLN A 53 -5.67 20.94 12.09
CA GLN A 53 -4.51 20.17 12.57
C GLN A 53 -4.38 18.82 11.85
N LEU A 54 -5.50 18.14 11.61
CA LEU A 54 -5.54 16.90 10.87
C LEU A 54 -5.07 17.09 9.43
N ASP A 55 -5.53 18.12 8.72
CA ASP A 55 -5.12 18.38 7.35
C ASP A 55 -3.60 18.57 7.23
N GLY A 56 -3.01 19.35 8.15
CA GLY A 56 -1.55 19.51 8.22
C GLY A 56 -0.82 18.20 8.51
N LEU A 57 -1.36 17.37 9.41
CA LEU A 57 -0.82 16.05 9.69
C LEU A 57 -0.89 15.12 8.46
N LEU A 58 -2.03 15.10 7.76
CA LEU A 58 -2.23 14.27 6.56
C LEU A 58 -1.33 14.73 5.41
N GLN A 59 -1.15 16.04 5.23
CA GLN A 59 -0.23 16.57 4.23
C GLN A 59 1.22 16.13 4.52
N LYS A 60 1.67 16.22 5.78
CA LYS A 60 2.99 15.74 6.21
C LYS A 60 3.15 14.23 5.97
N TYR A 61 2.13 13.44 6.31
CA TYR A 61 2.11 12.00 6.07
C TYR A 61 2.20 11.68 4.57
N GLN A 62 1.39 12.33 3.73
CA GLN A 62 1.40 12.13 2.28
C GLN A 62 2.76 12.49 1.66
N GLN A 63 3.38 13.60 2.09
CA GLN A 63 4.71 13.97 1.62
C GLN A 63 5.75 12.90 1.99
N LYS A 64 5.73 12.41 3.24
CA LYS A 64 6.63 11.36 3.69
C LYS A 64 6.37 10.03 2.97
N HIS A 65 5.11 9.69 2.74
CA HIS A 65 4.70 8.49 2.02
C HIS A 65 5.20 8.50 0.57
N LYS A 66 5.08 9.63 -0.14
CA LYS A 66 5.65 9.81 -1.49
C LYS A 66 7.16 9.58 -1.52
N GLN A 67 7.89 10.10 -0.54
CA GLN A 67 9.34 9.88 -0.44
C GLN A 67 9.68 8.40 -0.24
N ILE A 68 8.94 7.71 0.63
CA ILE A 68 9.13 6.27 0.90
C ILE A 68 8.78 5.44 -0.35
N GLN A 69 7.71 5.77 -1.07
CA GLN A 69 7.35 5.12 -2.34
C GLN A 69 8.46 5.28 -3.38
N ALA A 70 9.04 6.48 -3.50
CA ALA A 70 10.15 6.70 -4.41
C ALA A 70 11.38 5.84 -4.06
N GLN A 71 11.67 5.66 -2.76
CA GLN A 71 12.75 4.76 -2.30
C GLN A 71 12.42 3.30 -2.59
N ALA A 72 11.19 2.87 -2.34
CA ALA A 72 10.72 1.51 -2.64
C ALA A 72 10.83 1.19 -4.14
N LEU A 73 10.45 2.13 -5.01
CA LEU A 73 10.57 1.98 -6.46
C LEU A 73 12.03 1.87 -6.89
N LYS A 74 12.93 2.72 -6.35
CA LYS A 74 14.37 2.64 -6.62
C LYS A 74 14.95 1.29 -6.21
N LEU A 75 14.55 0.77 -5.05
CA LEU A 75 14.96 -0.54 -4.58
C LEU A 75 14.44 -1.66 -5.50
N GLN A 76 13.17 -1.61 -5.88
CA GLN A 76 12.56 -2.59 -6.80
C GLN A 76 13.27 -2.60 -8.15
N LEU A 77 13.62 -1.42 -8.67
CA LEU A 77 14.42 -1.30 -9.89
C LEU A 77 15.81 -1.91 -9.71
N ALA A 78 16.53 -1.55 -8.63
CA ALA A 78 17.85 -2.10 -8.34
C ALA A 78 17.85 -3.63 -8.23
N MET A 79 16.83 -4.21 -7.59
CA MET A 79 16.66 -5.66 -7.48
C MET A 79 16.35 -6.33 -8.82
N ARG A 80 15.67 -5.64 -9.75
CA ARG A 80 15.34 -6.17 -11.08
C ARG A 80 16.50 -6.08 -12.07
N THR A 81 17.36 -5.08 -11.91
CA THR A 81 18.44 -4.79 -12.85
C THR A 81 19.79 -5.34 -12.42
N VAL A 82 19.90 -5.92 -11.21
CA VAL A 82 21.15 -6.56 -10.77
C VAL A 82 21.44 -7.78 -11.65
N GLU A 83 22.62 -7.83 -12.25
CA GLU A 83 23.06 -9.00 -12.99
C GLU A 83 23.38 -10.13 -12.02
N ILE A 84 22.92 -11.36 -12.30
CA ILE A 84 23.13 -12.52 -11.41
C ILE A 84 24.63 -12.79 -11.20
N SER A 85 25.46 -12.54 -12.21
CA SER A 85 26.93 -12.64 -12.12
C SER A 85 27.56 -11.65 -11.12
N GLN A 86 26.87 -10.55 -10.82
CA GLN A 86 27.30 -9.52 -9.87
C GLN A 86 26.57 -9.65 -8.52
N LEU A 87 25.68 -10.64 -8.36
CA LEU A 87 24.92 -10.85 -7.15
C LEU A 87 25.76 -11.63 -6.12
N ASP A 88 26.60 -10.91 -5.40
CA ASP A 88 27.37 -11.43 -4.27
C ASP A 88 26.66 -11.22 -2.92
N VAL A 89 27.23 -11.78 -1.86
CA VAL A 89 26.69 -11.68 -0.50
C VAL A 89 26.61 -10.23 -0.03
N GLU A 90 27.58 -9.40 -0.42
CA GLU A 90 27.60 -7.97 -0.05
C GLU A 90 26.42 -7.23 -0.68
N THR A 91 26.19 -7.43 -1.98
CA THR A 91 25.09 -6.82 -2.73
C THR A 91 23.73 -7.28 -2.20
N ILE A 92 23.57 -8.56 -1.88
CA ILE A 92 22.37 -9.11 -1.24
C ILE A 92 22.12 -8.43 0.12
N ASN A 93 23.15 -8.31 0.95
CA ASN A 93 23.04 -7.67 2.27
C ASN A 93 22.67 -6.19 2.15
N LYS A 94 23.26 -5.47 1.18
CA LYS A 94 22.95 -4.07 0.90
C LYS A 94 21.49 -3.89 0.49
N LEU A 95 21.01 -4.66 -0.49
CA LEU A 95 19.61 -4.59 -0.95
C LEU A 95 18.63 -4.98 0.16
N SER A 96 18.97 -6.00 0.96
CA SER A 96 18.16 -6.43 2.11
C SER A 96 18.07 -5.34 3.19
N THR A 97 19.19 -4.68 3.49
CA THR A 97 19.24 -3.57 4.46
C THR A 97 18.35 -2.41 3.98
N LEU A 98 18.48 -2.01 2.72
CA LEU A 98 17.66 -0.95 2.12
C LEU A 98 16.16 -1.29 2.16
N SER A 99 15.80 -2.56 1.91
CA SER A 99 14.42 -3.05 2.04
C SER A 99 13.90 -2.87 3.46
N GLY A 100 14.70 -3.28 4.46
CA GLY A 100 14.38 -3.10 5.88
C GLY A 100 14.20 -1.63 6.25
N GLU A 101 15.06 -0.74 5.75
CA GLU A 101 14.96 0.70 5.98
C GLU A 101 13.67 1.31 5.41
N VAL A 102 13.27 0.92 4.20
CA VAL A 102 12.01 1.35 3.57
C VAL A 102 10.80 0.91 4.41
N VAL A 103 10.76 -0.36 4.83
CA VAL A 103 9.68 -0.89 5.66
C VAL A 103 9.64 -0.21 7.03
N LYS A 104 10.80 0.02 7.66
CA LYS A 104 10.92 0.74 8.93
C LYS A 104 10.42 2.18 8.78
N ALA A 105 10.81 2.89 7.73
CA ALA A 105 10.39 4.25 7.47
C ALA A 105 8.87 4.34 7.26
N HIS A 106 8.29 3.42 6.49
CA HIS A 106 6.84 3.32 6.30
C HIS A 106 6.10 3.11 7.64
N THR A 107 6.54 2.10 8.39
CA THR A 107 5.91 1.73 9.67
C THR A 107 5.98 2.88 10.67
N HIS A 108 7.16 3.50 10.81
CA HIS A 108 7.33 4.65 11.69
C HIS A 108 6.43 5.81 11.25
N SER A 109 6.45 6.20 9.97
CA SER A 109 5.63 7.31 9.48
C SER A 109 4.14 7.09 9.77
N TRP A 110 3.65 5.87 9.61
CA TRP A 110 2.25 5.55 9.89
C TRP A 110 1.92 5.58 11.38
N LEU A 111 2.72 4.91 12.23
CA LEU A 111 2.49 4.87 13.67
C LEU A 111 2.61 6.25 14.32
N ASP A 112 3.57 7.07 13.87
CA ASP A 112 3.72 8.46 14.31
C ASP A 112 2.46 9.27 13.95
N THR A 113 1.94 9.13 12.73
CA THR A 113 0.71 9.77 12.30
C THR A 113 -0.48 9.35 13.17
N GLN A 114 -0.62 8.06 13.47
CA GLN A 114 -1.67 7.57 14.36
C GLN A 114 -1.54 8.11 15.79
N ARG A 115 -0.31 8.21 16.31
CA ARG A 115 -0.03 8.78 17.63
C ARG A 115 -0.45 10.25 17.67
N GLU A 116 -0.03 11.04 16.69
CA GLU A 116 -0.37 12.47 16.63
C GLU A 116 -1.87 12.69 16.46
N PHE A 117 -2.55 11.87 15.63
CA PHE A 117 -4.01 11.87 15.54
C PHE A 117 -4.67 11.65 16.90
N TYR A 118 -4.23 10.65 17.66
CA TYR A 118 -4.78 10.35 18.98
C TYR A 118 -4.53 11.47 20.00
N ARG A 119 -3.40 12.18 19.89
CA ARG A 119 -3.08 13.33 20.74
C ARG A 119 -4.01 14.52 20.52
N MET A 120 -4.55 14.69 19.31
CA MET A 120 -5.52 15.76 19.01
C MET A 120 -6.88 15.55 19.66
N LEU A 121 -7.18 14.32 20.10
CA LEU A 121 -8.48 13.96 20.67
C LEU A 121 -8.65 14.49 22.10
N ASN A 122 -9.85 14.99 22.40
CA ASN A 122 -10.25 15.24 23.79
C ASN A 122 -10.65 13.92 24.51
N ALA A 123 -10.90 13.98 25.82
CA ALA A 123 -11.19 12.80 26.63
C ALA A 123 -12.40 11.99 26.09
N ARG A 124 -13.49 12.67 25.71
CA ARG A 124 -14.67 12.01 25.13
C ARG A 124 -14.35 11.31 23.81
N GLN A 125 -13.62 11.99 22.93
CA GLN A 125 -13.22 11.44 21.63
C GLN A 125 -12.25 10.25 21.78
N LYS A 126 -11.34 10.27 22.76
CA LYS A 126 -10.45 9.13 23.06
C LYS A 126 -11.23 7.89 23.45
N ASN A 127 -12.21 8.04 24.35
CA ASN A 127 -13.06 6.92 24.76
C ASN A 127 -13.80 6.31 23.56
N GLU A 128 -14.35 7.16 22.67
CA GLU A 128 -15.03 6.67 21.47
C GLU A 128 -14.06 6.04 20.47
N TYR A 129 -12.87 6.62 20.28
CA TYR A 129 -11.82 6.05 19.45
C TYR A 129 -11.43 4.65 19.94
N ASP A 130 -11.21 4.48 21.24
CA ASP A 130 -10.82 3.21 21.85
C ASP A 130 -11.94 2.16 21.73
N ARG A 131 -13.21 2.58 21.87
CA ARG A 131 -14.39 1.73 21.60
C ARG A 131 -14.40 1.24 20.15
N LEU A 132 -14.27 2.15 19.18
CA LEU A 132 -14.25 1.83 17.74
C LEU A 132 -13.07 0.91 17.38
N ARG A 133 -11.90 1.11 18.00
CA ARG A 133 -10.72 0.27 17.77
C ARG A 133 -10.92 -1.13 18.32
N ASN A 134 -11.52 -1.27 19.50
CA ASN A 134 -11.78 -2.56 20.11
C ASN A 134 -12.87 -3.34 19.36
N ALA A 135 -13.93 -2.67 18.89
CA ALA A 135 -14.95 -3.29 18.03
C ALA A 135 -14.34 -3.92 16.77
N ARG A 136 -13.47 -3.19 16.06
CA ARG A 136 -12.75 -3.72 14.88
C ARG A 136 -11.86 -4.92 15.21
N LYS A 137 -11.20 -4.94 16.37
CA LYS A 137 -10.40 -6.09 16.79
C LYS A 137 -11.26 -7.33 17.01
N GLN A 138 -12.45 -7.16 17.60
CA GLN A 138 -13.39 -8.25 17.82
C GLN A 138 -13.98 -8.77 16.51
N GLU A 139 -14.31 -7.88 15.57
CA GLU A 139 -14.75 -8.27 14.22
C GLU A 139 -13.66 -9.05 13.47
N ALA A 140 -12.41 -8.59 13.50
CA ALA A 140 -11.28 -9.28 12.89
C ALA A 140 -10.94 -10.62 13.54
N ALA A 141 -11.31 -10.83 14.80
CA ALA A 141 -11.14 -12.11 15.49
C ALA A 141 -12.24 -13.12 15.14
N LYS A 142 -13.42 -12.66 14.70
CA LYS A 142 -14.54 -13.52 14.28
C LYS A 142 -14.42 -14.04 12.85
N THR A 143 -13.58 -13.40 12.04
CA THR A 143 -13.29 -13.78 10.65
C THR A 143 -12.05 -14.66 10.50
N LYS A 144 -11.43 -15.07 11.62
CA LYS A 144 -10.39 -16.08 11.69
C LYS A 144 -10.99 -17.41 12.16
#